data_AF-A0A377TCE3-F1
#
_entry.id   AF-A0A377TCE3-F1
#
_cell.length_a   1.000
_cell.length_b   1.000
_cell.length_c   1.000
_cell.angle_alpha   90.00
_cell.angle_beta   90.00
_cell.angle_gamma   90.00
#
_symmetry.space_group_name_H-M   'P 1'
#
loop_
_entity.id
_entity.type
_entity.pdbx_description
1 polymer ?
#
loop_
_entity_poly.entity_id
_entity_poly.type
_entity_poly.pdbx_seq_one_letter_code
_entity_poly.pdbx_strand_id
1 'polypeptide(L)'
;MAVQGLDERKRFAIVIALTADSGDSALFAQQDEEGRRLGLTRAEIDAARRGFSFDFSTSKAIALALAREEGVLNDSRSQAMRAGIDTMTCAEIERMAAELAVIHSAKVCQNER
;
A
#
# COMPACT_ATOMS: atom_id res chain seq x y z
N MET A 1 -18.57 17.97 3.11
CA MET A 1 -17.20 17.98 2.56
C MET A 1 -16.33 17.16 3.50
N ALA A 2 -16.12 15.88 3.21
CA ALA A 2 -15.37 15.00 4.11
C ALA A 2 -13.88 15.15 3.85
N VAL A 3 -13.11 15.32 4.92
CA VAL A 3 -11.64 15.36 4.96
C VAL A 3 -11.11 14.11 4.28
N GLN A 4 -10.67 14.22 3.02
CA GLN A 4 -10.05 13.11 2.29
C GLN A 4 -8.56 13.09 2.59
N GLY A 5 -8.24 12.82 3.85
CA GLY A 5 -6.93 12.30 4.23
C GLY A 5 -6.92 10.79 4.05
N LEU A 6 -5.75 10.22 3.79
CA LEU A 6 -5.55 8.78 3.75
C LEU A 6 -5.97 8.17 5.10
N ASP A 7 -7.15 7.54 5.15
CA ASP A 7 -7.66 6.85 6.35
C ASP A 7 -6.63 5.83 6.86
N GLU A 8 -6.53 5.66 8.18
CA GLU A 8 -5.52 4.80 8.80
C GLU A 8 -5.57 3.35 8.26
N ARG A 9 -6.78 2.84 7.98
CA ARG A 9 -6.94 1.51 7.37
C ARG A 9 -6.46 1.45 5.93
N LYS A 10 -6.70 2.50 5.15
CA LYS A 10 -6.20 2.60 3.77
C LYS A 10 -4.68 2.68 3.74
N ARG A 11 -4.11 3.51 4.62
CA ARG A 11 -2.66 3.61 4.80
C ARG A 11 -2.06 2.25 5.16
N PHE A 12 -2.67 1.55 6.10
CA PHE A 12 -2.21 0.23 6.54
C PHE A 12 -2.29 -0.83 5.41
N ALA A 13 -3.38 -0.84 4.64
CA ALA A 13 -3.53 -1.73 3.50
C ALA A 13 -2.45 -1.51 2.42
N ILE A 14 -2.08 -0.25 2.16
CA ILE A 14 -0.99 0.10 1.23
C ILE A 14 0.36 -0.41 1.77
N VAL A 15 0.63 -0.24 3.07
CA VAL A 15 1.85 -0.75 3.70
C VAL A 15 1.93 -2.28 3.58
N ILE A 16 0.83 -2.99 3.83
CA ILE A 16 0.77 -4.45 3.66
C ILE A 16 1.10 -4.83 2.21
N ALA A 17 0.51 -4.16 1.23
CA ALA A 17 0.75 -4.44 -0.19
C ALA A 17 2.22 -4.21 -0.57
N LEU A 18 2.82 -3.10 -0.13
CA LEU A 18 4.21 -2.76 -0.42
C LEU A 18 5.24 -3.68 0.27
N THR A 19 4.87 -4.28 1.39
CA THR A 19 5.74 -5.18 2.17
C THR A 19 5.47 -6.65 1.91
N ALA A 20 4.51 -6.98 1.05
CA ALA A 20 4.13 -8.36 0.74
C ALA A 20 5.28 -9.20 0.18
N ASP A 21 6.22 -8.58 -0.55
CA ASP A 21 7.38 -9.24 -1.15
C ASP A 21 8.52 -9.52 -0.13
N SER A 22 8.41 -9.00 1.11
CA SER A 22 9.49 -9.13 2.10
C SER A 22 9.75 -10.56 2.59
N GLY A 23 8.77 -11.46 2.46
CA GLY A 23 8.86 -12.83 2.97
C GLY A 23 9.03 -12.94 4.50
N ASP A 24 8.91 -11.83 5.24
CA ASP A 24 9.15 -11.78 6.68
C ASP A 24 7.91 -12.26 7.45
N SER A 25 7.96 -13.52 7.91
CA SER A 25 6.87 -14.14 8.65
C SER A 25 6.57 -13.45 9.99
N ALA A 26 7.57 -12.84 10.64
CA ALA A 26 7.36 -12.10 11.88
C ALA A 26 6.64 -10.77 11.61
N LEU A 27 7.03 -10.07 10.53
CA LEU A 27 6.31 -8.89 10.05
C LEU A 27 4.86 -9.23 9.71
N PHE A 28 4.62 -10.38 9.07
CA PHE A 28 3.27 -10.82 8.71
C PHE A 28 2.39 -11.11 9.93
N ALA A 29 2.95 -11.67 11.01
CA ALA A 29 2.22 -11.87 12.25
C ALA A 29 1.88 -10.52 12.92
N GLN A 30 2.82 -9.58 12.94
CA GLN A 30 2.59 -8.23 13.49
C GLN A 30 1.52 -7.47 12.69
N GLN A 31 1.56 -7.57 11.36
CA GLN A 31 0.55 -6.95 10.49
C GLN A 31 -0.84 -7.55 10.68
N ASP A 32 -0.95 -8.85 10.95
CA ASP A 32 -2.24 -9.48 11.19
C ASP A 32 -2.87 -8.98 12.51
N GLU A 33 -2.05 -8.85 13.56
CA GLU A 33 -2.51 -8.33 14.86
C GLU A 33 -2.90 -6.84 14.76
N GLU A 34 -2.07 -6.02 14.11
CA GLU A 34 -2.35 -4.59 13.92
C GLU A 34 -3.56 -4.37 13.00
N GLY A 35 -3.69 -5.15 11.92
CA GLY A 35 -4.85 -5.11 11.05
C GLY A 35 -6.14 -5.44 11.80
N ARG A 36 -6.10 -6.46 12.66
CA ARG A 36 -7.24 -6.80 13.53
C ARG A 36 -7.57 -5.67 14.52
N ARG A 37 -6.57 -4.99 15.08
CA ARG A 37 -6.77 -3.81 15.94
C ARG A 37 -7.44 -2.65 15.21
N LEU A 38 -7.09 -2.44 13.94
CA LEU A 38 -7.68 -1.44 13.06
C LEU A 38 -9.06 -1.85 12.50
N GLY A 39 -9.56 -3.02 12.88
CA GLY A 39 -10.86 -3.54 12.44
C GLY A 39 -10.88 -4.13 11.04
N LEU A 40 -9.71 -4.44 10.46
CA LEU A 40 -9.61 -5.20 9.22
C LEU A 40 -9.79 -6.68 9.49
N THR A 41 -10.50 -7.34 8.58
CA THR A 41 -10.63 -8.80 8.59
C THR A 41 -9.37 -9.44 8.01
N ARG A 42 -9.12 -10.70 8.37
CA ARG A 42 -8.05 -11.50 7.78
C ARG A 42 -8.14 -11.54 6.24
N ALA A 43 -9.35 -11.60 5.69
CA ALA A 43 -9.57 -11.58 4.26
C ALA A 43 -9.13 -10.25 3.62
N GLU A 44 -9.35 -9.10 4.28
CA GLU A 44 -8.87 -7.80 3.81
C GLU A 44 -7.36 -7.67 3.92
N ILE A 45 -6.74 -8.25 4.96
CA ILE A 45 -5.29 -8.28 5.12
C ILE A 45 -4.64 -9.15 4.02
N ASP A 46 -5.17 -10.35 3.79
CA ASP A 46 -4.70 -11.25 2.73
C ASP A 46 -4.95 -10.65 1.33
N ALA A 47 -6.04 -9.91 1.15
CA ALA A 47 -6.32 -9.15 -0.06
C ALA A 47 -5.23 -8.10 -0.32
N ALA A 48 -4.94 -7.28 0.69
CA ALA A 48 -3.93 -6.23 0.59
C ALA A 48 -2.55 -6.82 0.26
N ARG A 49 -2.18 -7.98 0.85
CA ARG A 49 -0.92 -8.67 0.53
C ARG A 49 -0.81 -9.07 -0.93
N ARG A 50 -1.93 -9.46 -1.54
CA ARG A 50 -2.00 -9.83 -2.96
C ARG A 50 -2.13 -8.61 -3.87
N GLY A 51 -2.06 -7.40 -3.33
CA GLY A 51 -2.16 -6.15 -4.08
C GLY A 51 -3.59 -5.75 -4.45
N PHE A 52 -4.61 -6.28 -3.76
CA PHE A 52 -6.01 -5.93 -4.00
C PHE A 52 -6.75 -5.48 -2.74
N SER A 53 -7.93 -4.89 -2.92
CA SER A 53 -8.85 -4.57 -1.84
C SER A 53 -10.28 -4.68 -2.35
N PHE A 54 -11.21 -4.97 -1.44
CA PHE A 54 -12.64 -4.97 -1.73
C PHE A 54 -13.20 -3.56 -1.93
N ASP A 55 -12.57 -2.56 -1.31
CA ASP A 55 -12.93 -1.15 -1.51
C ASP A 55 -12.28 -0.61 -2.78
N PHE A 56 -13.09 -0.05 -3.68
CA PHE A 56 -12.62 0.43 -4.98
C PHE A 56 -11.56 1.53 -4.86
N SER A 57 -11.78 2.49 -3.94
CA SER A 57 -10.82 3.59 -3.71
C SER A 57 -9.49 3.03 -3.17
N THR A 58 -9.55 2.12 -2.20
CA THR A 58 -8.38 1.47 -1.61
C THR A 58 -7.64 0.60 -2.62
N SER A 59 -8.36 -0.11 -3.49
CA SER A 59 -7.78 -0.88 -4.58
C SER A 59 -7.00 0.01 -5.56
N LYS A 60 -7.52 1.19 -5.91
CA LYS A 60 -6.79 2.15 -6.75
C LYS A 60 -5.58 2.77 -6.05
N ALA A 61 -5.68 3.03 -4.75
CA ALA A 61 -4.56 3.49 -3.95
C ALA A 61 -3.43 2.44 -3.89
N ILE A 62 -3.77 1.16 -3.68
CA ILE A 62 -2.80 0.06 -3.69
C ILE A 62 -2.17 -0.09 -5.08
N ALA A 63 -2.97 -0.03 -6.15
CA ALA A 63 -2.45 -0.10 -7.52
C ALA A 63 -1.46 1.04 -7.82
N LEU A 64 -1.76 2.26 -7.38
CA LEU A 64 -0.85 3.40 -7.48
C LEU A 64 0.45 3.16 -6.71
N ALA A 65 0.37 2.64 -5.49
CA ALA A 65 1.55 2.35 -4.68
C ALA A 65 2.46 1.27 -5.29
N LEU A 66 1.86 0.25 -5.93
CA LEU A 66 2.58 -0.85 -6.56
C LEU A 66 3.12 -0.51 -7.95
N ALA A 67 2.70 0.60 -8.56
CA ALA A 67 3.16 1.03 -9.87
C ALA A 67 4.62 1.51 -9.79
N ARG A 68 5.55 0.67 -10.25
CA ARG A 68 7.00 0.93 -10.24
C ARG A 68 7.52 1.62 -11.50
N GLU A 69 6.85 1.42 -12.63
CA GLU A 69 7.22 1.99 -13.91
C GLU A 69 6.50 3.31 -14.15
N GLU A 70 7.19 4.33 -14.68
CA GLU A 70 6.63 5.68 -14.84
C GLU A 70 5.37 5.72 -15.73
N GLY A 71 5.32 4.88 -16.77
CA GLY A 71 4.12 4.73 -17.60
C GLY A 71 2.93 4.18 -16.81
N VAL A 72 3.15 3.11 -16.05
CA VAL A 72 2.12 2.47 -15.20
C VAL A 72 1.70 3.38 -14.04
N LEU A 73 2.63 4.18 -13.52
CA LEU A 73 2.39 5.15 -12.45
C LEU A 73 1.43 6.25 -12.90
N ASN A 74 1.66 6.83 -14.08
CA ASN A 74 0.79 7.87 -14.63
C ASN A 74 -0.63 7.37 -14.90
N ASP A 75 -0.77 6.16 -15.45
CA ASP A 75 -2.07 5.52 -15.64
C ASP A 75 -2.77 5.23 -14.30
N SER A 76 -2.04 4.71 -13.32
CA SER A 76 -2.58 4.40 -11.99
C SER A 76 -2.99 5.67 -11.25
N ARG A 77 -2.24 6.77 -11.40
CA ARG A 77 -2.56 8.08 -10.84
C ARG A 77 -3.84 8.64 -11.45
N SER A 78 -3.98 8.57 -12.78
CA SER A 78 -5.21 8.97 -13.48
C SER A 78 -6.42 8.17 -12.99
N GLN A 79 -6.26 6.86 -12.80
CA GLN A 79 -7.33 6.00 -12.27
C GLN A 79 -7.66 6.30 -10.80
N ALA A 80 -6.66 6.59 -9.96
CA ALA A 80 -6.86 7.00 -8.57
C ALA A 80 -7.64 8.32 -8.49
N MET A 81 -7.29 9.31 -9.33
CA MET A 81 -8.02 10.58 -9.41
C MET A 81 -9.46 10.38 -9.89
N ARG A 82 -9.69 9.50 -10.87
CA ARG A 82 -11.05 9.11 -11.31
C ARG A 82 -11.85 8.40 -10.23
N ALA A 83 -11.18 7.69 -9.31
CA ALA A 83 -11.79 7.09 -8.14
C ALA A 83 -12.03 8.07 -6.98
N GLY A 84 -11.76 9.36 -7.20
CA GLY A 84 -11.98 10.43 -6.23
C GLY A 84 -10.83 10.62 -5.24
N ILE A 85 -9.64 10.07 -5.49
CA ILE A 85 -8.45 10.34 -4.67
C ILE A 85 -7.84 11.65 -5.16
N ASP A 86 -7.66 12.62 -4.27
CA ASP A 86 -7.10 13.91 -4.64
C ASP A 86 -5.58 13.83 -4.93
N THR A 87 -5.05 14.87 -5.57
CA THR A 87 -3.65 14.91 -6.00
C THR A 87 -2.66 14.88 -4.82
N MET A 88 -3.01 15.43 -3.66
CA MET A 88 -2.15 15.41 -2.47
C MET A 88 -2.08 14.01 -1.89
N THR A 89 -3.22 13.32 -1.81
CA THR A 89 -3.26 11.92 -1.36
C THR A 89 -2.50 11.01 -2.33
N CYS A 90 -2.64 11.19 -3.65
CA CYS A 90 -1.82 10.47 -4.63
C CYS A 90 -0.31 10.69 -4.41
N ALA A 91 0.12 11.94 -4.19
CA ALA A 91 1.52 12.25 -3.93
C ALA A 91 2.02 11.67 -2.60
N GLU A 92 1.16 11.57 -1.59
CA GLU A 92 1.49 10.89 -0.33
C GLU A 92 1.72 9.38 -0.55
N ILE A 93 0.84 8.73 -1.31
CA ILE A 93 0.97 7.31 -1.66
C ILE A 93 2.27 7.05 -2.44
N GLU A 94 2.57 7.89 -3.44
CA GLU A 94 3.80 7.83 -4.23
C GLU A 94 5.05 7.97 -3.34
N ARG A 95 5.04 8.91 -2.38
CA ARG A 95 6.14 9.05 -1.42
C ARG A 95 6.31 7.82 -0.52
N MET A 96 5.21 7.29 0.03
CA MET A 96 5.26 6.08 0.85
C MET A 96 5.82 4.89 0.07
N ALA A 97 5.41 4.73 -1.19
CA ALA A 97 5.94 3.69 -2.07
C ALA A 97 7.44 3.86 -2.31
N ALA A 98 7.91 5.08 -2.57
CA ALA A 98 9.33 5.37 -2.75
C ALA A 98 10.16 5.07 -1.49
N GLU A 99 9.70 5.51 -0.30
CA GLU A 99 10.39 5.25 0.98
C GLU A 99 10.50 3.74 1.28
N LEU A 100 9.41 3.00 1.10
CA LEU A 100 9.39 1.56 1.36
C LEU A 100 10.16 0.76 0.31
N ALA A 101 10.19 1.21 -0.96
CA ALA A 101 11.03 0.62 -1.99
C ALA A 101 12.53 0.76 -1.67
N VAL A 102 12.96 1.93 -1.16
CA VAL A 102 14.34 2.15 -0.72
C VAL A 102 14.71 1.24 0.45
N ILE A 103 13.81 1.07 1.43
CA ILE A 103 14.03 0.17 2.56
C ILE A 103 14.14 -1.29 2.11
N HIS A 104 13.33 -1.70 1.12
CA HIS A 104 13.39 -3.05 0.56
C HIS A 104 14.72 -3.29 -0.19
N SER A 105 15.15 -2.37 -1.06
CA SER A 105 16.45 -2.46 -1.71
C SER A 105 17.62 -2.47 -0.71
N ALA A 106 17.51 -1.71 0.39
CA ALA A 106 18.54 -1.69 1.43
C ALA A 106 18.59 -2.98 2.26
N LYS A 107 17.46 -3.65 2.51
CA LYS A 107 17.42 -4.94 3.21
C LYS A 107 17.90 -6.10 2.34
N VAL A 108 17.61 -6.10 1.04
CA VAL A 108 18.13 -7.13 0.11
C VAL A 108 19.66 -7.16 0.13
N CYS A 109 20.33 -6.01 0.17
CA CYS A 109 21.79 -5.95 0.28
C CYS A 109 22.37 -6.41 1.64
N GLN A 110 21.58 -6.48 2.72
CA GLN A 110 22.06 -6.92 4.04
C GLN A 110 21.97 -8.43 4.26
N ASN A 111 21.20 -9.15 3.43
CA ASN A 111 21.00 -10.59 3.56
C ASN A 111 21.99 -11.43 2.70
N GLU A 112 22.98 -10.78 2.08
CA GLU A 112 24.04 -11.43 1.26
C GLU A 112 25.42 -11.42 1.95
N ARG A 113 25.50 -11.44 3.29
CA ARG A 113 26.77 -11.58 4.04
C ARG A 113 26.79 -12.74 5.01
#